data_AF-A0A133UJG3-F1
#
_entry.id   AF-A0A133UJG3-F1
#
_cell.length_a   1.000
_cell.length_b   1.000
_cell.length_c   1.000
_cell.angle_alpha   90.00
_cell.angle_beta   90.00
_cell.angle_gamma   90.00
#
_symmetry.space_group_name_H-M   'P 1'
#
loop_
_entity.id
_entity.type
_entity.pdbx_description
1 polymer ?
#
loop_
_entity_poly.entity_id
_entity_poly.type
_entity_poly.pdbx_seq_one_letter_code
_entity_poly.pdbx_strand_id
1 'polypeptide(L)'
;MMVEKTIVCRILDPTGRKEGLLVKEYSNAQGYIRGETEDLYSATRQAMDKYVEKVQNEEYPLFLRNDTFKMEKAEDTEEFDYWARIPVSGVWGGIWVPIKPHQDITEDMDVHDSKIVWEE
;
A
#
# COMPACT_ATOMS: atom_id res chain seq x y z
N MET A 1 -17.19 -13.90 -18.13
CA MET A 1 -17.37 -12.95 -17.01
C MET A 1 -16.05 -12.93 -16.27
N MET A 2 -15.39 -11.79 -16.16
CA MET A 2 -14.22 -11.67 -15.28
C MET A 2 -14.73 -11.65 -13.85
N VAL A 3 -14.03 -12.33 -12.95
CA VAL A 3 -14.37 -12.39 -11.52
C VAL A 3 -13.34 -11.59 -10.74
N GLU A 4 -13.78 -10.79 -9.78
CA GLU A 4 -12.90 -10.04 -8.90
C GLU A 4 -12.57 -10.87 -7.67
N LYS A 5 -11.32 -10.79 -7.22
CA LYS A 5 -10.85 -11.52 -6.05
C LYS A 5 -9.86 -10.65 -5.26
N THR A 6 -10.03 -10.61 -3.94
CA THR A 6 -9.08 -9.91 -3.06
C THR A 6 -7.99 -10.87 -2.60
N ILE A 7 -6.74 -10.55 -2.93
CA ILE A 7 -5.57 -11.24 -2.42
C ILE A 7 -4.98 -10.42 -1.25
N VAL A 8 -5.09 -10.96 -0.04
CA VAL A 8 -4.44 -10.39 1.15
C VAL A 8 -2.97 -10.80 1.17
N CYS A 9 -2.09 -9.83 1.37
CA CYS A 9 -0.66 -10.03 1.44
C CYS A 9 -0.11 -9.50 2.76
N ARG A 10 0.87 -10.18 3.34
CA ARG A 10 1.65 -9.69 4.47
C ARG A 10 2.91 -9.00 3.95
N ILE A 11 3.20 -7.80 4.42
CA ILE A 11 4.52 -7.17 4.24
C ILE A 11 5.49 -7.83 5.21
N LEU A 12 6.61 -8.33 4.71
CA LEU A 12 7.59 -9.07 5.50
C LEU A 12 8.81 -8.20 5.80
N ASP A 13 9.18 -8.13 7.08
CA ASP A 13 10.42 -7.58 7.62
C ASP A 13 11.06 -6.43 6.80
N PRO A 14 10.34 -5.32 6.56
CA PRO A 14 10.93 -4.16 5.93
C PRO A 14 12.09 -3.67 6.78
N THR A 15 13.15 -3.15 6.15
CA THR A 15 14.22 -2.50 6.92
C THR A 15 13.63 -1.36 7.75
N GLY A 16 14.17 -1.07 8.95
CA GLY A 16 13.59 -0.05 9.83
C GLY A 16 13.41 1.33 9.15
N ARG A 17 14.24 1.66 8.15
CA ARG A 17 14.04 2.84 7.30
C ARG A 17 12.76 2.74 6.45
N LYS A 18 12.54 1.61 5.78
CA LYS A 18 11.36 1.36 4.93
C LYS A 18 10.10 1.29 5.78
N GLU A 19 10.17 0.62 6.92
CA GLU A 19 9.08 0.57 7.90
C GLU A 19 8.68 1.97 8.36
N GLY A 20 9.65 2.78 8.80
CA GLY A 20 9.39 4.16 9.21
C GLY A 20 8.77 5.03 8.12
N LEU A 21 9.14 4.82 6.84
CA LEU A 21 8.52 5.51 5.70
C LEU A 21 7.07 5.06 5.46
N LEU A 22 6.78 3.76 5.59
CA LEU A 22 5.41 3.25 5.48
C LEU A 22 4.52 3.77 6.60
N VAL A 23 5.01 3.67 7.84
CA VAL A 23 4.31 4.17 9.03
C VAL A 23 4.05 5.66 8.90
N LYS A 24 5.04 6.43 8.42
CA LYS A 24 4.88 7.87 8.19
C LYS A 24 3.80 8.14 7.14
N GLU A 25 3.86 7.51 5.97
CA GLU A 25 2.88 7.74 4.90
C GLU A 25 1.47 7.34 5.36
N TYR A 26 1.32 6.21 6.03
CA TYR A 26 0.06 5.75 6.58
C TYR A 26 -0.49 6.72 7.65
N SER A 27 0.34 7.15 8.59
CA SER A 27 -0.04 8.11 9.64
C SER A 27 -0.44 9.47 9.04
N ASN A 28 0.31 9.93 8.04
CA ASN A 28 -0.04 11.15 7.31
C ASN A 28 -1.37 10.99 6.55
N ALA A 29 -1.68 9.79 6.05
CA ALA A 29 -2.96 9.54 5.38
C ALA A 29 -4.14 9.59 6.36
N GLN A 30 -3.96 9.06 7.58
CA GLN A 30 -4.94 9.21 8.66
C GLN A 30 -5.14 10.68 9.03
N GLY A 31 -4.05 11.43 9.22
CA GLY A 31 -4.11 12.85 9.53
C GLY A 31 -4.75 13.66 8.40
N TYR A 32 -4.46 13.34 7.14
CA TYR A 32 -5.03 14.00 5.97
C TYR A 32 -6.55 13.88 5.94
N ILE A 33 -7.08 12.66 6.14
CA ILE A 33 -8.54 12.46 6.18
C ILE A 33 -9.21 13.05 7.42
N ARG A 34 -8.44 13.49 8.42
CA ARG A 34 -8.91 14.22 9.60
C ARG A 34 -8.69 15.74 9.49
N GLY A 35 -8.05 16.21 8.41
CA GLY A 35 -7.70 17.62 8.22
C GLY A 35 -6.50 18.09 9.06
N GLU A 36 -5.67 17.19 9.55
CA GLU A 36 -4.54 17.47 10.45
C GLU A 36 -3.22 17.75 9.70
N THR A 37 -3.06 17.24 8.48
CA THR A 37 -1.85 17.42 7.66
C THR A 37 -2.18 17.42 6.17
N GLU A 38 -1.26 17.93 5.35
CA GLU A 38 -1.28 17.83 3.88
C GLU A 38 -0.05 17.10 3.30
N ASP A 39 0.84 16.57 4.16
CA ASP A 39 2.10 15.93 3.75
C ASP A 39 1.87 14.48 3.27
N LEU A 40 1.39 14.33 2.04
CA LEU A 40 1.16 13.04 1.39
C LEU A 40 1.83 12.93 0.04
N TYR A 41 2.13 11.70 -0.38
CA TYR A 41 2.41 11.47 -1.79
C TYR A 41 1.20 11.89 -2.63
N SER A 42 1.44 12.54 -3.77
CA SER A 42 0.38 13.18 -4.56
C SER A 42 -0.69 12.21 -5.06
N ALA A 43 -0.32 10.97 -5.39
CA ALA A 43 -1.30 9.95 -5.76
C ALA A 43 -2.09 9.42 -4.56
N THR A 44 -1.43 9.29 -3.39
CA THR A 44 -2.10 8.95 -2.13
C THR A 44 -3.13 10.00 -1.79
N ARG A 45 -2.77 11.29 -1.87
CA ARG A 45 -3.69 12.42 -1.65
C ARG A 45 -4.94 12.29 -2.53
N GLN A 46 -4.76 12.11 -3.84
CA GLN A 46 -5.87 11.92 -4.79
C GLN A 46 -6.76 10.72 -4.44
N ALA A 47 -6.16 9.61 -3.99
CA ALA A 47 -6.93 8.43 -3.58
C ALA A 47 -7.72 8.66 -2.29
N MET A 48 -7.18 9.47 -1.38
CA MET A 48 -7.74 9.72 -0.05
C MET A 48 -8.74 10.90 0.00
N ASP A 49 -8.72 11.82 -0.97
CA ASP A 49 -9.58 13.02 -1.03
C ASP A 49 -11.07 12.72 -0.81
N LYS A 50 -11.56 11.60 -1.34
CA LYS A 50 -12.97 11.17 -1.21
C LYS A 50 -13.39 10.76 0.22
N TYR A 51 -12.46 10.74 1.17
CA TYR A 51 -12.66 10.25 2.54
C TYR A 51 -12.46 11.31 3.65
N VAL A 52 -12.02 12.53 3.31
CA VAL A 52 -11.64 13.61 4.26
C VAL A 52 -12.73 14.02 5.26
N GLU A 53 -13.99 13.70 5.01
CA GLU A 53 -15.10 14.04 5.90
C GLU A 53 -15.89 12.81 6.38
N LYS A 54 -15.47 11.60 5.98
CA LYS A 54 -16.27 10.37 6.18
C LYS A 54 -15.80 9.49 7.33
N VAL A 55 -14.54 9.63 7.76
CA VAL A 55 -13.91 8.69 8.71
C VAL A 55 -13.10 9.48 9.72
N GLN A 56 -13.73 9.85 10.84
CA GLN A 56 -13.09 10.70 11.85
C GLN A 56 -12.51 9.93 13.04
N ASN A 57 -13.03 8.75 13.36
CA ASN A 57 -12.74 8.07 14.64
C ASN A 57 -12.15 6.66 14.50
N GLU A 58 -11.95 6.17 13.27
CA GLU A 58 -11.45 4.83 13.01
C GLU A 58 -10.17 4.92 12.17
N GLU A 59 -9.29 3.92 12.30
CA GLU A 59 -8.20 3.74 11.35
C GLU A 59 -8.76 3.36 9.98
N TYR A 60 -8.23 4.01 8.95
CA TYR A 60 -8.69 3.81 7.60
C TYR A 60 -7.61 3.23 6.70
N PRO A 61 -7.95 2.35 5.74
CA PRO A 61 -6.94 1.80 4.84
C PRO A 61 -6.22 2.90 4.04
N LEU A 62 -4.91 2.74 3.86
CA LEU A 62 -4.12 3.53 2.92
C LEU A 62 -4.36 3.00 1.50
N PHE A 63 -5.11 3.75 0.69
CA PHE A 63 -5.42 3.37 -0.68
C PHE A 63 -4.26 3.63 -1.63
N LEU A 64 -3.96 2.62 -2.46
CA LEU A 64 -2.90 2.62 -3.45
C LEU A 64 -3.51 2.53 -4.85
N ARG A 65 -3.24 3.53 -5.68
CA ARG A 65 -3.72 3.57 -7.06
C ARG A 65 -2.90 2.63 -7.95
N ASN A 66 -3.57 1.84 -8.77
CA ASN A 66 -2.95 0.78 -9.58
C ASN A 66 -1.80 1.24 -10.50
N ASP A 67 -1.85 2.46 -11.01
CA ASP A 67 -0.81 3.07 -11.86
C ASP A 67 0.48 3.45 -11.08
N THR A 68 0.39 3.57 -9.75
CA THR A 68 1.50 3.93 -8.87
C THR A 68 2.05 2.74 -8.09
N PHE A 69 1.18 1.78 -7.79
CA PHE A 69 1.53 0.50 -7.19
C PHE A 69 2.11 -0.45 -8.23
N LYS A 70 3.16 -1.19 -7.86
CA LYS A 70 3.70 -2.25 -8.72
C LYS A 70 3.99 -3.50 -7.91
N MET A 71 3.89 -4.64 -8.57
CA MET A 71 4.30 -5.93 -8.03
C MET A 71 5.19 -6.65 -9.02
N GLU A 72 6.22 -7.30 -8.50
CA GLU A 72 7.17 -8.10 -9.27
C GLU A 72 7.40 -9.42 -8.53
N LYS A 73 7.42 -10.54 -9.24
CA LYS A 73 7.69 -11.84 -8.62
C LYS A 73 9.14 -11.88 -8.13
N ALA A 74 9.36 -12.44 -6.95
CA ALA A 74 10.72 -12.65 -6.45
C ALA A 74 11.33 -13.89 -7.12
N GLU A 75 12.51 -13.76 -7.72
CA GLU A 75 13.17 -14.87 -8.44
C GLU A 75 14.22 -15.61 -7.60
N ASP A 76 14.77 -14.96 -6.56
CA ASP A 76 15.97 -15.44 -5.85
C ASP A 76 15.74 -15.72 -4.34
N THR A 77 14.53 -16.07 -3.91
CA THR A 77 14.22 -16.37 -2.49
C THR A 77 13.00 -17.27 -2.31
N GLU A 78 12.96 -18.00 -1.19
CA GLU A 78 11.81 -18.79 -0.72
C GLU A 78 11.08 -18.13 0.47
N GLU A 79 11.60 -16.99 0.98
CA GLU A 79 11.06 -16.33 2.16
C GLU A 79 9.77 -15.53 1.84
N PHE A 80 9.73 -14.92 0.67
CA PHE A 80 8.61 -14.12 0.17
C PHE A 80 8.42 -14.33 -1.34
N ASP A 81 7.20 -14.10 -1.82
CA ASP A 81 6.84 -14.48 -3.19
C ASP A 81 6.90 -13.30 -4.16
N TYR A 82 6.72 -12.07 -3.67
CA TYR A 82 6.70 -10.86 -4.50
C TYR A 82 7.39 -9.67 -3.82
N TRP A 83 7.92 -8.78 -4.65
CA TRP A 83 8.24 -7.40 -4.30
C TRP A 83 7.05 -6.50 -4.60
N ALA A 84 6.69 -5.63 -3.65
CA ALA A 84 5.69 -4.59 -3.84
C ALA A 84 6.32 -3.21 -3.77
N ARG A 85 6.04 -2.36 -4.77
CA ARG A 85 6.43 -0.96 -4.80
C ARG A 85 5.31 -0.11 -4.23
N ILE A 86 5.51 0.40 -3.02
CA ILE A 86 4.54 1.25 -2.34
C ILE A 86 4.95 2.72 -2.52
N PRO A 87 4.09 3.57 -3.10
CA PRO A 87 4.34 5.00 -3.18
C PRO A 87 4.36 5.62 -1.77
N VAL A 88 5.42 6.34 -1.45
CA VAL A 88 5.58 7.07 -0.19
C VAL A 88 6.17 8.45 -0.45
N SER A 89 5.80 9.43 0.35
CA SER A 89 6.41 10.76 0.34
C SER A 89 7.90 10.69 0.66
N GLY A 90 8.70 11.55 0.03
CA GLY A 90 10.15 11.65 0.28
C GLY A 90 11.03 10.61 -0.41
N VAL A 91 10.47 9.64 -1.15
CA VAL A 91 11.25 8.71 -1.98
C VAL A 91 10.70 8.71 -3.41
N TRP A 92 11.51 9.19 -4.36
CA TRP A 92 11.13 9.17 -5.77
C TRP A 92 10.95 7.73 -6.25
N GLY A 93 9.75 7.42 -6.77
CA GLY A 93 9.38 6.07 -7.20
C GLY A 93 8.86 5.14 -6.09
N GLY A 94 8.82 5.59 -4.83
CA GLY A 94 8.35 4.80 -3.70
C GLY A 94 9.41 3.83 -3.16
N ILE A 95 8.98 2.91 -2.29
CA ILE A 95 9.84 1.90 -1.69
C ILE A 95 9.43 0.49 -2.12
N TRP A 96 10.42 -0.39 -2.26
CA TRP A 96 10.20 -1.82 -2.49
C TRP A 96 10.23 -2.58 -1.18
N VAL A 97 9.15 -3.31 -0.90
CA VAL A 97 9.03 -4.19 0.28
C VAL A 97 8.70 -5.61 -0.14
N PRO A 98 9.18 -6.62 0.61
CA PRO A 98 8.81 -8.00 0.33
C PRO A 98 7.38 -8.25 0.82
N ILE A 99 6.60 -8.99 0.04
CA ILE A 99 5.25 -9.39 0.41
C ILE A 99 5.02 -10.87 0.18
N LYS A 100 4.16 -11.44 1.03
CA LYS A 100 3.72 -12.82 0.95
C LYS A 100 2.19 -12.88 0.86
N PRO A 101 1.63 -13.22 -0.32
CA PRO A 101 0.20 -13.38 -0.46
C PRO A 101 -0.27 -14.65 0.27
N HIS A 102 -1.52 -14.66 0.73
CA HIS A 102 -2.12 -15.85 1.33
C HIS A 102 -2.45 -16.96 0.30
N GLN A 103 -2.34 -16.65 -0.99
CA GLN A 103 -2.50 -17.56 -2.13
C GLN A 103 -1.79 -16.98 -3.36
N ASP A 104 -1.46 -17.83 -4.33
CA ASP A 104 -0.74 -17.39 -5.53
C ASP A 104 -1.49 -16.33 -6.35
N ILE A 105 -0.73 -15.35 -6.84
CA ILE A 105 -1.16 -14.37 -7.84
C ILE A 105 -0.68 -14.90 -9.19
N THR A 106 -1.60 -15.35 -10.03
CA THR A 106 -1.26 -15.97 -11.31
C THR A 106 -1.10 -14.92 -12.41
N GLU A 107 -0.36 -15.25 -13.47
CA GLU A 107 -0.06 -14.31 -14.57
C GLU A 107 -1.30 -13.86 -15.37
N ASP A 108 -2.41 -14.58 -15.24
CA ASP A 108 -3.71 -14.24 -15.83
C ASP A 108 -4.53 -13.24 -14.99
N MET A 109 -4.02 -12.81 -13.82
CA MET A 109 -4.66 -11.82 -12.97
C MET A 109 -4.15 -10.40 -13.22
N ASP A 110 -5.08 -9.46 -13.40
CA ASP A 110 -4.78 -8.03 -13.41
C ASP A 110 -4.86 -7.46 -12.00
N VAL A 111 -3.81 -6.73 -11.59
CA VAL A 111 -3.78 -6.03 -10.30
C VAL A 111 -4.54 -4.71 -10.40
N HIS A 112 -5.57 -4.57 -9.56
CA HIS A 112 -6.36 -3.35 -9.42
C HIS A 112 -5.87 -2.48 -8.26
N ASP A 113 -6.59 -1.38 -7.99
CA ASP A 113 -6.38 -0.56 -6.81
C ASP A 113 -6.29 -1.44 -5.56
N SER A 114 -5.29 -1.13 -4.74
CA SER A 114 -4.93 -1.91 -3.57
C SER A 114 -5.06 -1.07 -2.32
N LYS A 115 -4.95 -1.69 -1.15
CA LYS A 115 -4.96 -0.97 0.12
C LYS A 115 -4.04 -1.62 1.14
N ILE A 116 -3.42 -0.81 1.98
CA ILE A 116 -2.69 -1.25 3.16
C ILE A 116 -3.60 -1.03 4.36
N VAL A 117 -3.75 -2.07 5.17
CA VAL A 117 -4.41 -2.01 6.47
C VAL A 117 -3.35 -2.25 7.54
N TRP A 118 -3.47 -1.51 8.64
CA TRP A 118 -2.64 -1.73 9.82
C TRP A 118 -3.41 -2.67 10.76
N GLU A 119 -2.81 -3.80 11.13
CA GLU A 119 -3.35 -4.71 12.14
C GLU A 119 -2.29 -4.92 13.21
N GLU A 120 -2.65 -4.70 14.48
CA GLU A 120 -1.80 -4.92 15.67
C GLU A 120 -1.64 -6.40 16.02
#